data_AF-A0A0T2MP51-F1
#
_entry.id   AF-A0A0T2MP51-F1
#
_cell.length_a   1.000
_cell.length_b   1.000
_cell.length_c   1.000
_cell.angle_alpha   90.00
_cell.angle_beta   90.00
_cell.angle_gamma   90.00
#
_symmetry.space_group_name_H-M   'P 1'
#
loop_
_entity.id
_entity.type
_entity.pdbx_description
1 polymer ?
#
loop_
_entity_poly.entity_id
_entity_poly.type
_entity_poly.pdbx_seq_one_letter_code
_entity_poly.pdbx_strand_id
1 'polypeptide(L)'
;MTRIEPIPVTLITEPGHLVALDGETALLRLPANSGHGHADGEQCIACAMRTDVRALLFDMLEGAKQGLRPEFSKVVVDASAVADTAQVIAALQGKLPAQALRDHTVARLFYLAGAA
;
A
#
# COMPACT_ATOMS: atom_id res chain seq x y z
N MET A 1 15.48 -19.18 13.12
CA MET A 1 14.44 -18.43 12.38
C MET A 1 14.70 -16.96 12.63
N THR A 2 15.25 -16.25 11.66
CA THR A 2 15.49 -14.80 11.74
C THR A 2 14.13 -14.12 11.91
N ARG A 3 13.96 -13.30 12.95
CA ARG A 3 12.71 -12.59 13.20
C ARG A 3 12.54 -11.59 12.06
N ILE A 4 11.52 -11.79 11.22
CA ILE A 4 11.19 -10.81 10.18
C ILE A 4 10.59 -9.61 10.93
N GLU A 5 11.31 -8.50 10.95
CA GLU A 5 10.81 -7.25 11.52
C GLU A 5 9.72 -6.71 10.58
N PRO A 6 8.51 -6.41 11.10
CA PRO A 6 7.46 -5.86 10.27
C PRO A 6 7.82 -4.44 9.82
N ILE A 7 7.47 -4.12 8.59
CA ILE A 7 7.78 -2.88 7.90
C ILE A 7 6.72 -1.82 8.26
N PRO A 8 7.10 -0.68 8.87
CA PRO A 8 6.18 0.40 9.16
C PRO A 8 5.67 1.06 7.88
N VAL A 9 4.38 1.38 7.89
CA VAL A 9 3.69 2.16 6.87
C VAL A 9 3.23 3.49 7.47
N THR A 10 3.69 4.60 6.91
CA THR A 10 3.14 5.93 7.16
C THR A 10 2.18 6.27 6.02
N LEU A 11 0.92 6.55 6.36
CA LEU A 11 -0.11 6.93 5.38
C LEU A 11 -0.22 8.44 5.29
N ILE A 12 -0.17 8.99 4.09
CA ILE A 12 -0.50 10.39 3.80
C ILE A 12 -1.90 10.44 3.21
N THR A 13 -2.77 11.23 3.82
CA THR A 13 -4.15 11.45 3.40
C THR A 13 -4.41 12.90 3.02
N GLU A 14 -3.61 13.84 3.54
CA GLU A 14 -3.72 15.25 3.22
C GLU A 14 -2.96 15.61 1.93
N PRO A 15 -3.60 16.26 0.94
CA PRO A 15 -2.93 16.71 -0.26
C PRO A 15 -1.88 17.78 0.06
N GLY A 16 -0.68 17.64 -0.52
CA GLY A 16 0.43 18.56 -0.31
C GLY A 16 1.22 18.34 0.98
N HIS A 17 0.90 17.30 1.76
CA HIS A 17 1.70 16.91 2.91
C HIS A 17 3.10 16.45 2.46
N LEU A 18 4.14 17.05 3.04
CA LEU A 18 5.53 16.75 2.70
C LEU A 18 6.14 15.82 3.75
N VAL A 19 6.68 14.70 3.29
CA VAL A 19 7.46 13.79 4.13
C VAL A 19 8.89 13.68 3.59
N ALA A 20 9.87 13.70 4.48
CA ALA A 20 11.26 13.43 4.12
C ALA A 20 11.41 11.94 3.82
N LEU A 21 12.02 11.60 2.68
CA LEU A 21 12.36 10.24 2.31
C LEU A 21 13.87 10.04 2.49
N ASP A 22 14.24 9.05 3.30
CA ASP A 22 15.60 8.55 3.39
C ASP A 22 15.84 7.40 2.39
N GLY A 23 17.08 6.94 2.26
CA GLY A 23 17.46 5.87 1.32
C GLY A 23 16.87 4.49 1.64
N GLU A 24 16.23 4.34 2.81
CA GLU A 24 15.61 3.10 3.26
C GLU A 24 14.07 3.16 3.19
N THR A 25 13.52 4.27 2.69
CA THR A 25 12.08 4.52 2.63
C THR A 25 11.57 4.38 1.21
N ALA A 26 10.69 3.40 0.98
CA ALA A 26 9.97 3.29 -0.28
C ALA A 26 8.71 4.18 -0.28
N LEU A 27 8.44 4.83 -1.41
CA LEU A 27 7.22 5.62 -1.63
C LEU A 27 6.26 4.86 -2.54
N LEU A 28 5.04 4.63 -2.06
CA LEU A 28 3.91 4.13 -2.84
C LEU A 28 2.89 5.25 -3.02
N ARG A 29 2.63 5.70 -4.26
CA ARG A 29 1.52 6.63 -4.53
C ARG A 29 0.32 5.86 -5.05
N LEU A 30 -0.81 6.00 -4.38
CA LEU A 30 -2.07 5.42 -4.82
C LEU A 30 -2.70 6.34 -5.87
N PRO A 31 -3.09 5.81 -7.04
CA PRO A 31 -3.76 6.61 -8.05
C PRO A 31 -5.19 6.97 -7.58
N ALA A 32 -5.73 8.07 -8.10
CA ALA A 32 -7.11 8.48 -7.81
C ALA A 32 -8.16 7.49 -8.34
N ASN A 33 -7.85 6.84 -9.46
CA ASN A 33 -8.62 5.75 -10.04
C ASN A 33 -7.74 4.94 -11.00
N SER A 34 -8.23 3.81 -11.50
CA SER A 34 -7.55 2.99 -12.51
C SER A 34 -7.38 3.65 -13.89
N GLY A 35 -8.02 4.79 -14.15
CA GLY A 35 -8.05 5.48 -15.44
C GLY A 35 -9.01 4.87 -16.47
N HIS A 36 -9.77 3.84 -16.09
CA HIS A 36 -10.87 3.33 -16.88
C HIS A 36 -12.15 4.10 -16.49
N GLY A 37 -13.03 4.43 -17.45
CA GLY A 37 -14.10 5.43 -17.33
C GLY A 37 -15.25 5.12 -16.36
N HIS A 38 -14.97 4.49 -15.22
CA HIS A 38 -15.88 4.15 -14.12
C HIS A 38 -15.09 4.20 -12.79
N ALA A 39 -15.80 4.29 -11.67
CA ALA A 39 -15.14 4.17 -10.36
C ALA A 39 -14.54 2.75 -10.18
N ASP A 40 -13.44 2.66 -9.44
CA ASP A 40 -12.79 1.38 -9.17
C ASP A 40 -13.69 0.50 -8.30
N GLY A 41 -13.90 -0.76 -8.71
CA GLY A 41 -14.76 -1.71 -8.01
C GLY A 41 -16.27 -1.51 -8.20
N GLU A 42 -16.70 -0.45 -8.86
CA GLU A 42 -18.12 -0.28 -9.20
C GLU A 42 -18.54 -1.25 -10.31
N GLN A 43 -17.72 -1.37 -11.36
CA GLN A 43 -18.07 -2.11 -12.58
C GLN A 43 -17.01 -3.12 -13.02
N CYS A 44 -15.78 -3.01 -12.50
CA CYS A 44 -14.66 -3.84 -12.92
C CYS A 44 -13.82 -4.29 -11.73
N ILE A 45 -13.80 -5.61 -11.48
CA ILE A 45 -12.98 -6.22 -10.43
C ILE A 45 -11.48 -6.02 -10.65
N ALA A 46 -11.03 -5.98 -11.91
CA ALA A 46 -9.62 -5.72 -12.22
C ALA A 46 -9.20 -4.31 -11.80
N CYS A 47 -10.11 -3.34 -11.91
CA CYS A 47 -9.85 -1.96 -11.49
C CYS A 47 -9.82 -1.84 -9.96
N ALA A 48 -10.71 -2.55 -9.26
CA ALA A 48 -10.64 -2.67 -7.79
C ALA A 48 -9.29 -3.25 -7.33
N MET A 49 -8.81 -4.29 -8.02
CA MET A 49 -7.54 -4.95 -7.67
C MET A 49 -6.31 -4.08 -7.96
N ARG A 50 -6.37 -3.25 -9.02
CA ARG A 50 -5.24 -2.41 -9.45
C ARG A 50 -4.96 -1.27 -8.48
N THR A 51 -5.98 -0.79 -7.77
CA THR A 51 -5.86 0.30 -6.80
C THR A 51 -5.86 -0.16 -5.35
N ASP A 52 -5.98 -1.47 -5.10
CA ASP A 52 -5.84 -2.07 -3.77
C ASP A 52 -4.39 -1.89 -3.24
N VAL A 53 -4.26 -1.17 -2.12
CA VAL A 53 -2.98 -0.89 -1.47
C VAL A 53 -2.19 -2.16 -1.13
N ARG A 54 -2.85 -3.27 -0.76
CA ARG A 54 -2.17 -4.53 -0.44
C ARG A 54 -1.58 -5.17 -1.68
N ALA A 55 -2.30 -5.13 -2.81
CA ALA A 55 -1.76 -5.65 -4.07
C ALA A 55 -0.48 -4.89 -4.46
N LEU A 56 -0.49 -3.56 -4.32
CA LEU A 56 0.64 -2.70 -4.64
C LEU A 56 1.82 -2.86 -3.67
N LEU A 57 1.57 -3.00 -2.37
CA LEU A 57 2.61 -3.29 -1.37
C LEU A 57 3.26 -4.66 -1.60
N PHE A 58 2.46 -5.66 -1.95
CA PHE A 58 2.97 -6.99 -2.27
C PHE A 58 3.85 -6.95 -3.53
N ASP A 59 3.41 -6.31 -4.61
CA ASP A 59 4.22 -6.13 -5.82
C ASP A 59 5.55 -5.42 -5.53
N MET A 60 5.51 -4.38 -4.69
CA MET A 60 6.71 -3.67 -4.27
C MET A 60 7.69 -4.56 -3.49
N LEU A 61 7.18 -5.35 -2.53
CA LEU A 61 7.97 -6.29 -1.76
C LEU A 61 8.61 -7.36 -2.65
N GLU A 62 7.84 -7.95 -3.56
CA GLU A 62 8.34 -8.97 -4.48
C GLU A 62 9.37 -8.39 -5.45
N GLY A 63 9.17 -7.17 -5.94
CA GLY A 63 10.15 -6.45 -6.74
C GLY A 63 11.48 -6.24 -5.99
N ALA A 64 11.44 -5.86 -4.71
CA ALA A 64 12.65 -5.73 -3.89
C ALA A 64 13.36 -7.08 -3.68
N LYS A 65 12.60 -8.15 -3.35
CA LYS A 65 13.18 -9.51 -3.19
C LYS A 65 13.84 -10.04 -4.45
N GLN A 66 13.34 -9.66 -5.63
CA GLN A 66 13.90 -10.06 -6.92
C GLN A 66 15.06 -9.16 -7.37
N GLY A 67 15.43 -8.15 -6.58
CA GLY A 67 16.46 -7.16 -6.95
C GLY A 67 16.04 -6.22 -8.08
N LEU A 68 14.74 -6.16 -8.39
CA LEU A 68 14.17 -5.25 -9.39
C LEU A 68 13.91 -3.85 -8.82
N ARG A 69 13.94 -3.72 -7.49
CA ARG A 69 13.82 -2.45 -6.74
C ARG A 69 14.85 -2.44 -5.61
N PRO A 70 15.27 -1.25 -5.14
CA PRO A 70 16.06 -1.13 -3.92
C PRO A 70 15.34 -1.79 -2.74
N GLU A 71 16.13 -2.34 -1.82
CA GLU A 71 15.61 -2.80 -0.53
C GLU A 71 15.13 -1.61 0.30
N PHE A 72 14.12 -1.84 1.15
CA PHE A 72 13.53 -0.82 2.00
C PHE A 72 13.17 -1.40 3.36
N SER A 73 13.24 -0.56 4.39
CA SER A 73 12.85 -0.92 5.76
C SER A 73 11.64 -0.12 6.24
N LYS A 74 11.18 0.88 5.46
CA LYS A 74 9.99 1.71 5.73
C LYS A 74 9.21 1.98 4.46
N VAL A 75 7.91 2.19 4.59
CA VAL A 75 7.06 2.61 3.46
C VAL A 75 6.26 3.86 3.82
N VAL A 76 6.21 4.79 2.88
CA VAL A 76 5.22 5.87 2.85
C VAL A 76 4.19 5.53 1.78
N VAL A 77 2.91 5.52 2.16
CA VAL A 77 1.79 5.40 1.22
C VAL A 77 1.14 6.76 1.08
N ASP A 78 1.21 7.36 -0.10
CA ASP A 78 0.44 8.54 -0.45
C ASP A 78 -0.93 8.12 -0.98
N ALA A 79 -1.95 8.35 -0.17
CA ALA A 79 -3.35 8.13 -0.49
C ALA A 79 -4.12 9.44 -0.65
N SER A 80 -3.42 10.58 -0.80
CA SER A 80 -4.03 11.91 -0.87
C SER A 80 -4.99 12.10 -2.04
N ALA A 81 -4.83 11.30 -3.09
CA ALA A 81 -5.66 11.30 -4.28
C ALA A 81 -6.83 10.28 -4.21
N VAL A 82 -6.88 9.42 -3.19
CA VAL A 82 -7.87 8.35 -3.08
C VAL A 82 -9.18 8.88 -2.49
N ALA A 83 -10.31 8.52 -3.10
CA ALA A 83 -11.62 9.00 -2.67
C ALA A 83 -12.05 8.46 -1.29
N ASP A 84 -11.77 7.18 -0.99
CA ASP A 84 -12.09 6.55 0.29
C ASP A 84 -10.81 6.09 1.02
N THR A 85 -10.20 7.01 1.76
CA THR A 85 -9.01 6.72 2.57
C THR A 85 -9.31 5.79 3.74
N ALA A 86 -10.56 5.70 4.20
CA ALA A 86 -10.93 4.78 5.28
C ALA A 86 -10.81 3.31 4.84
N GLN A 87 -11.09 3.01 3.57
CA GLN A 87 -10.86 1.70 2.99
C GLN A 87 -9.37 1.34 2.96
N VAL A 88 -8.49 2.31 2.62
CA VAL A 88 -7.04 2.13 2.64
C VAL A 88 -6.55 1.83 4.06
N ILE A 89 -7.02 2.60 5.06
CA ILE A 89 -6.71 2.37 6.48
C ILE A 89 -7.18 0.98 6.92
N ALA A 90 -8.41 0.59 6.59
CA ALA A 90 -8.95 -0.72 6.92
C ALA A 90 -8.13 -1.86 6.28
N ALA A 91 -7.66 -1.68 5.04
CA ALA A 91 -6.80 -2.63 4.36
C ALA A 91 -5.44 -2.80 5.08
N LEU A 92 -4.79 -1.69 5.46
CA LEU A 92 -3.50 -1.67 6.17
C LEU A 92 -3.61 -2.18 7.61
N GLN A 93 -4.78 -2.06 8.23
CA GLN A 93 -5.07 -2.61 9.56
C GLN A 93 -5.51 -4.09 9.51
N GLY A 94 -5.58 -4.71 8.33
CA GLY A 94 -6.02 -6.10 8.18
C GLY A 94 -7.50 -6.34 8.51
N LYS A 95 -8.34 -5.30 8.46
CA LYS A 95 -9.79 -5.36 8.79
C LYS A 95 -10.67 -5.82 7.64
N LEU A 96 -10.14 -5.83 6.42
CA LEU A 96 -10.85 -6.30 5.23
C LEU A 96 -10.61 -7.81 5.02
N PRO A 97 -11.58 -8.54 4.44
CA PRO A 97 -11.42 -9.96 4.17
C PRO A 97 -10.31 -10.22 3.15
N ALA A 98 -9.37 -11.11 3.49
CA ALA A 98 -8.33 -11.57 2.57
C ALA A 98 -8.96 -12.31 1.38
N GLN A 99 -8.54 -11.94 0.17
CA GLN A 99 -8.99 -12.54 -1.10
C GLN A 99 -7.90 -13.42 -1.72
N ALA A 100 -6.64 -13.24 -1.33
CA ALA A 100 -5.50 -13.99 -1.83
C ALA A 100 -4.36 -14.08 -0.78
N LEU A 101 -3.39 -14.98 -1.03
CA LEU A 101 -2.21 -15.16 -0.17
C LEU A 101 -1.41 -13.85 0.02
N ARG A 102 -1.39 -12.98 -0.99
CA ARG A 102 -0.74 -11.66 -0.92
C ARG A 102 -1.30 -10.80 0.22
N ASP A 103 -2.59 -10.89 0.52
CA ASP A 103 -3.22 -10.07 1.55
C ASP A 103 -2.73 -10.52 2.94
N HIS A 104 -2.56 -11.83 3.13
CA HIS A 104 -1.95 -12.38 4.34
C HIS A 104 -0.47 -12.01 4.46
N THR A 105 0.28 -12.04 3.35
CA THR A 105 1.68 -11.58 3.34
C THR A 105 1.76 -10.12 3.77
N VAL A 106 0.92 -9.25 3.23
CA VAL A 106 0.92 -7.83 3.58
C VAL A 106 0.54 -7.62 5.04
N ALA A 107 -0.55 -8.24 5.51
CA ALA A 107 -0.99 -8.11 6.90
C ALA A 107 0.03 -8.62 7.93
N ARG A 108 0.92 -9.53 7.53
CA ARG A 108 2.00 -10.06 8.38
C ARG A 108 3.25 -9.21 8.37
N LEU A 109 3.56 -8.60 7.22
CA LEU A 109 4.85 -7.93 7.00
C LEU A 109 4.77 -6.41 7.07
N PHE A 110 3.59 -5.82 6.98
CA PHE A 110 3.40 -4.38 7.05
C PHE A 110 2.46 -4.01 8.19
N TYR A 111 2.68 -2.86 8.82
CA TYR A 111 1.77 -2.33 9.83
C TYR A 111 1.62 -0.82 9.69
N LEU A 112 0.41 -0.31 9.92
CA LEU A 112 0.16 1.13 9.93
C LEU A 112 0.78 1.76 11.19
N ALA A 113 1.85 2.53 11.01
CA ALA A 113 2.58 3.21 12.08
C ALA A 113 2.02 4.60 12.39
N GLY A 114 1.42 5.26 11.40
CA GLY A 114 0.79 6.58 11.54
C GLY A 114 0.04 6.98 10.28
N ALA A 115 -0.88 7.93 10.44
CA ALA A 115 -1.57 8.59 9.33
C ALA A 115 -1.44 10.11 9.53
N ALA A 116 -1.09 10.81 8.46
CA ALA A 116 -0.96 12.26 8.39
C ALA A 116 -1.94 12.82 7.34
#